data_AF-A0AAT9F933-F1
#
_entry.id   AF-A0AAT9F933-F1
#
_cell.length_a   1.000
_cell.length_b   1.000
_cell.length_c   1.000
_cell.angle_alpha   90.00
_cell.angle_beta   90.00
_cell.angle_gamma   90.00
#
_symmetry.space_group_name_H-M   'P 1'
#
loop_
_entity.id
_entity.type
_entity.pdbx_description
1 polymer ?
#
loop_
_entity_poly.entity_id
_entity_poly.type
_entity_poly.pdbx_seq_one_letter_code
_entity_poly.pdbx_strand_id
1 'polypeptide(L)'
;MLCAYNYFNSEVTMNETQIEKKSFFNINLKKLFKFTVFEIVLSAILLAAHIIVIMFAKFTILRIIPIGLENILYIFYGIILGPFKGALLAILGDTIPMLLTGSIGQWFWLYAITPPLIAIVSWVYSVVFKSNKIVAITVSTLLTFVSLAIVFYVYFKYSETDGTFKINSSKKNPIFAPKNLIIWMIALYIFLSLAVSGLCIKLYSATKNDKWLNYLMIMSLVIIISIVFRWIIGPIQYIEYYNYFKAPNSKAGLKYYSLEYILLFTKIVIKDLFVIPIYIIVLTPIYNAVYLLNNKHKSEQNTRYL
;
A
#
# COMPACT_ATOMS: atom_id res chain seq x y z
N MET A 1 18.89 -49.59 17.86
CA MET A 1 18.81 -48.11 17.96
C MET A 1 18.64 -47.41 16.62
N LEU A 2 19.37 -47.79 15.56
CA LEU A 2 19.24 -47.16 14.23
C LEU A 2 17.88 -47.38 13.51
N CYS A 3 17.21 -48.53 13.69
CA CYS A 3 15.87 -48.73 13.09
C CYS A 3 14.76 -47.89 13.73
N ALA A 4 14.83 -47.62 15.03
CA ALA A 4 13.80 -46.82 15.72
C ALA A 4 13.90 -45.33 15.35
N TYR A 5 15.11 -44.83 15.08
CA TYR A 5 15.34 -43.46 14.64
C TYR A 5 14.78 -43.19 13.25
N ASN A 6 14.91 -44.16 12.33
CA ASN A 6 14.37 -44.04 10.97
C ASN A 6 12.84 -44.15 10.92
N TYR A 7 12.23 -44.97 11.79
CA TYR A 7 10.76 -45.09 11.86
C TYR A 7 10.12 -43.78 12.38
N PHE A 8 10.72 -43.18 13.42
CA PHE A 8 10.27 -41.90 13.97
C PHE A 8 10.41 -40.75 12.95
N ASN A 9 11.51 -40.69 12.20
CA ASN A 9 11.68 -39.70 11.13
C ASN A 9 10.74 -39.94 9.94
N SER A 10 10.38 -41.18 9.61
CA SER A 10 9.41 -41.47 8.55
C SER A 10 7.97 -41.10 8.92
N GLU A 11 7.57 -41.28 10.19
CA GLU A 11 6.24 -40.86 10.65
C GLU A 11 6.12 -39.34 10.80
N VAL A 12 7.20 -38.66 11.21
CA VAL A 12 7.24 -37.19 11.28
C VAL A 12 7.17 -36.58 9.87
N THR A 13 7.91 -37.12 8.90
CA THR A 13 7.89 -36.61 7.51
C THR A 13 6.59 -36.94 6.76
N MET A 14 5.94 -38.06 7.06
CA MET A 14 4.62 -38.41 6.51
C MET A 14 3.49 -37.57 7.13
N ASN A 15 3.61 -37.14 8.39
CA ASN A 15 2.64 -36.23 9.02
C ASN A 15 2.82 -34.77 8.57
N GLU A 16 4.05 -34.28 8.37
CA GLU A 16 4.28 -32.90 7.89
C GLU A 16 3.74 -32.69 6.47
N THR A 17 3.90 -33.68 5.59
CA THR A 17 3.41 -33.59 4.20
C THR A 17 1.88 -33.68 4.08
N GLN A 18 1.19 -34.32 5.04
CA GLN A 18 -0.28 -34.34 5.07
C GLN A 18 -0.90 -33.13 5.78
N ILE A 19 -0.18 -32.47 6.69
CA ILE A 19 -0.64 -31.24 7.37
C ILE A 19 -0.60 -30.02 6.43
N GLU A 20 0.25 -30.01 5.40
CA GLU A 20 0.40 -28.87 4.47
C GLU A 20 -0.61 -28.83 3.31
N LYS A 21 -1.54 -29.79 3.20
CA LYS A 21 -2.71 -29.67 2.30
C LYS A 21 -3.93 -29.04 2.98
N LYS A 22 -3.71 -28.22 4.01
CA LYS A 22 -4.79 -27.43 4.63
C LYS A 22 -5.21 -26.32 3.66
N SER A 23 -6.29 -26.58 2.93
CA SER A 23 -7.06 -25.68 2.06
C SER A 23 -6.78 -24.19 2.30
N PHE A 24 -6.03 -23.60 1.37
CA PHE A 24 -5.74 -22.17 1.25
C PHE A 24 -7.01 -21.29 1.25
N PHE A 25 -8.16 -21.88 0.95
CA PHE A 25 -9.45 -21.22 0.80
C PHE A 25 -10.44 -21.47 1.94
N ASN A 26 -10.08 -22.20 3.00
CA ASN A 26 -10.99 -22.37 4.14
C ASN A 26 -10.95 -21.17 5.10
N ILE A 27 -11.04 -19.97 4.52
CA ILE A 27 -11.19 -18.72 5.26
C ILE A 27 -12.62 -18.70 5.77
N ASN A 28 -12.79 -18.90 7.08
CA ASN A 28 -14.11 -18.80 7.69
C ASN A 28 -14.56 -17.33 7.68
N LEU A 29 -15.32 -16.95 6.65
CA LEU A 29 -15.83 -15.59 6.44
C LEU A 29 -16.52 -15.04 7.69
N LYS A 30 -17.24 -15.87 8.45
CA LYS A 30 -17.92 -15.44 9.69
C LYS A 30 -16.95 -14.96 10.77
N LYS A 31 -15.71 -15.44 10.80
CA LYS A 31 -14.69 -14.98 11.74
C LYS A 31 -14.10 -13.61 11.35
N LEU A 32 -14.13 -13.25 10.06
CA LEU A 32 -13.61 -11.96 9.59
C LEU A 32 -14.45 -10.76 10.09
N PHE A 33 -15.76 -10.97 10.29
CA PHE A 33 -16.68 -9.93 10.74
C PHE A 33 -16.77 -9.77 12.27
N LYS A 34 -16.31 -10.76 13.05
CA LYS A 34 -16.43 -10.73 14.52
C LYS A 34 -15.26 -10.00 15.15
N PHE A 35 -15.53 -8.94 15.91
CA PHE A 35 -14.53 -8.23 16.71
C PHE A 35 -14.37 -8.88 18.09
N THR A 36 -13.12 -9.16 18.47
CA THR A 36 -12.77 -9.49 19.84
C THR A 36 -12.47 -8.22 20.64
N VAL A 37 -12.57 -8.28 21.97
CA VAL A 37 -12.26 -7.13 22.85
C VAL A 37 -10.84 -6.61 22.60
N PHE A 38 -9.87 -7.52 22.44
CA PHE A 38 -8.49 -7.17 22.12
C PHE A 38 -8.38 -6.38 20.80
N GLU A 39 -9.05 -6.83 19.74
CA GLU A 39 -9.02 -6.15 18.45
C GLU A 39 -9.72 -4.78 18.48
N ILE A 40 -10.77 -4.62 19.29
CA ILE A 40 -11.42 -3.31 19.50
C ILE A 40 -10.45 -2.35 20.16
N VAL A 41 -9.79 -2.77 21.24
CA VAL A 41 -8.80 -1.94 21.94
C VAL A 41 -7.63 -1.59 21.02
N LEU A 42 -7.10 -2.56 20.28
CA LEU A 42 -6.03 -2.33 19.32
C LEU A 42 -6.45 -1.37 18.20
N SER A 43 -7.68 -1.50 17.69
CA SER A 43 -8.23 -0.59 16.69
C SER A 43 -8.35 0.84 17.23
N ALA A 44 -8.78 1.01 18.48
CA ALA A 44 -8.87 2.31 19.12
C ALA A 44 -7.48 2.98 19.28
N ILE A 45 -6.46 2.22 19.68
CA ILE A 45 -5.07 2.71 19.77
C ILE A 45 -4.55 3.13 18.39
N LEU A 46 -4.77 2.29 17.37
CA LEU A 46 -4.35 2.56 16.00
C LEU A 46 -5.07 3.77 15.39
N LEU A 47 -6.34 3.98 15.72
CA LEU A 47 -7.11 5.15 15.30
C LEU A 47 -6.63 6.41 16.00
N ALA A 48 -6.37 6.35 17.31
CA ALA A 48 -5.83 7.48 18.06
C ALA A 48 -4.46 7.90 17.51
N ALA A 49 -3.56 6.94 17.26
CA ALA A 49 -2.27 7.20 16.63
C ALA A 49 -2.43 7.86 15.25
N HIS A 50 -3.41 7.42 14.46
CA HIS A 50 -3.71 8.01 13.17
C HIS A 50 -4.16 9.46 13.28
N ILE A 51 -5.13 9.74 14.14
CA ILE A 51 -5.61 11.12 14.36
C ILE A 51 -4.42 12.01 14.75
N ILE A 52 -3.55 11.57 15.65
CA ILE A 52 -2.36 12.32 16.05
C ILE A 52 -1.43 12.57 14.85
N VAL A 53 -1.15 11.57 14.04
CA VAL A 53 -0.28 11.70 12.85
C VAL A 53 -0.86 12.70 11.85
N ILE A 54 -2.16 12.63 11.53
CA ILE A 54 -2.80 13.57 10.60
C ILE A 54 -2.80 14.98 11.18
N MET A 55 -3.11 15.14 12.46
CA MET A 55 -3.12 16.45 13.11
C MET A 55 -1.72 17.06 13.07
N PHE A 56 -0.69 16.28 13.42
CA PHE A 56 0.70 16.73 13.32
C PHE A 56 1.08 17.10 11.88
N ALA A 57 0.69 16.28 10.89
CA ALA A 57 0.96 16.58 9.49
C ALA A 57 0.29 17.89 9.02
N LYS A 58 -0.93 18.19 9.50
CA LYS A 58 -1.66 19.41 9.16
C LYS A 58 -1.13 20.68 9.85
N PHE A 59 -0.59 20.56 11.07
CA PHE A 59 -0.14 21.72 11.86
C PHE A 59 1.37 21.98 11.82
N THR A 60 2.15 21.16 11.12
CA THR A 60 3.61 21.33 11.01
C THR A 60 4.06 21.65 9.57
N ILE A 61 5.37 21.64 9.32
CA ILE A 61 5.98 21.90 8.01
C ILE A 61 5.50 20.94 6.91
N LEU A 62 4.98 19.77 7.32
CA LEU A 62 4.32 18.80 6.46
C LEU A 62 3.04 19.34 5.80
N ARG A 63 2.50 20.47 6.26
CA ARG A 63 1.42 21.17 5.56
C ARG A 63 1.84 21.66 4.17
N ILE A 64 3.11 22.04 4.00
CA ILE A 64 3.63 22.61 2.74
C ILE A 64 3.88 21.48 1.72
N ILE A 65 4.40 20.35 2.21
CA ILE A 65 4.63 19.14 1.42
C ILE A 65 3.83 18.02 2.09
N PRO A 66 2.53 17.87 1.74
CA PRO A 66 1.65 16.92 2.42
C PRO A 66 2.06 15.48 2.08
N ILE A 67 3.05 14.92 2.75
CA ILE A 67 3.41 13.51 2.62
C ILE A 67 2.16 12.73 3.05
N GLY A 68 1.61 11.89 2.18
CA GLY A 68 0.32 11.19 2.42
C GLY A 68 0.48 10.06 3.43
N LEU A 69 0.97 10.39 4.63
CA LEU A 69 1.38 9.49 5.71
C LEU A 69 0.22 8.59 6.15
N GLU A 70 -1.03 9.01 5.93
CA GLU A 70 -2.21 8.19 6.15
C GLU A 70 -2.14 6.84 5.41
N ASN A 71 -1.51 6.78 4.24
CA ASN A 71 -1.38 5.55 3.46
C ASN A 71 -0.59 4.47 4.19
N ILE A 72 0.41 4.85 4.99
CA ILE A 72 1.17 3.90 5.82
C ILE A 72 0.24 3.24 6.84
N LEU A 73 -0.64 4.04 7.45
CA LEU A 73 -1.56 3.57 8.49
C LEU A 73 -2.64 2.66 7.89
N TYR A 74 -3.17 3.00 6.72
CA TYR A 74 -4.10 2.13 5.99
C TYR A 74 -3.50 0.76 5.67
N ILE A 75 -2.22 0.71 5.29
CA ILE A 75 -1.50 -0.55 5.10
C ILE A 75 -1.46 -1.36 6.40
N PHE A 76 -1.11 -0.72 7.53
CA PHE A 76 -1.09 -1.39 8.82
C PHE A 76 -2.45 -1.92 9.24
N TYR A 77 -3.53 -1.19 8.99
CA TYR A 77 -4.88 -1.63 9.33
C TYR A 77 -5.22 -2.95 8.65
N GLY A 78 -4.90 -3.07 7.36
CA GLY A 78 -5.09 -4.31 6.60
C GLY A 78 -4.24 -5.47 7.13
N ILE A 79 -2.94 -5.24 7.33
CA ILE A 79 -2.01 -6.28 7.77
C ILE A 79 -2.33 -6.80 9.18
N ILE A 80 -2.72 -5.90 10.10
CA ILE A 80 -2.92 -6.22 11.52
C ILE A 80 -4.33 -6.77 11.77
N LEU A 81 -5.37 -6.06 11.31
CA LEU A 81 -6.77 -6.33 11.67
C LEU A 81 -7.50 -7.17 10.63
N GLY A 82 -6.91 -7.36 9.45
CA GLY A 82 -7.53 -8.06 8.34
C GLY A 82 -8.41 -7.17 7.45
N PRO A 83 -9.14 -7.76 6.49
CA PRO A 83 -9.73 -7.01 5.38
C PRO A 83 -10.91 -6.17 5.84
N PHE A 84 -11.88 -6.77 6.54
CA PHE A 84 -13.10 -6.07 6.95
C PHE A 84 -12.85 -5.06 8.07
N LYS A 85 -12.19 -5.50 9.14
CA LYS A 85 -11.90 -4.64 10.31
C LYS A 85 -10.93 -3.52 9.95
N GLY A 86 -9.90 -3.85 9.17
CA GLY A 86 -8.96 -2.86 8.66
C GLY A 86 -9.63 -1.85 7.71
N ALA A 87 -10.51 -2.32 6.81
CA ALA A 87 -11.28 -1.43 5.95
C ALA A 87 -12.20 -0.50 6.74
N LEU A 88 -12.95 -1.01 7.72
CA LEU A 88 -13.80 -0.20 8.59
C LEU A 88 -12.98 0.87 9.32
N LEU A 89 -11.84 0.48 9.89
CA LEU A 89 -10.94 1.40 10.57
C LEU A 89 -10.36 2.45 9.60
N ALA A 90 -10.11 2.08 8.34
CA ALA A 90 -9.63 3.00 7.32
C ALA A 90 -10.68 4.07 6.97
N ILE A 91 -11.97 3.70 6.88
CA ILE A 91 -13.07 4.69 6.71
C ILE A 91 -13.10 5.67 7.88
N LEU A 92 -13.02 5.14 9.10
CA LEU A 92 -13.03 5.98 10.32
C LEU A 92 -11.79 6.86 10.40
N GLY A 93 -10.62 6.32 10.06
CA GLY A 93 -9.35 7.04 10.03
C GLY A 93 -9.30 8.13 8.97
N ASP A 94 -10.05 8.01 7.88
CA ASP A 94 -10.20 9.08 6.88
C ASP A 94 -11.22 10.13 7.33
N THR A 95 -12.38 9.68 7.82
CA THR A 95 -13.54 10.56 8.08
C THR A 95 -13.41 11.35 9.39
N ILE A 96 -12.94 10.73 10.47
CA ILE A 96 -12.87 11.38 11.80
C ILE A 96 -11.89 12.56 11.79
N PRO A 97 -10.67 12.47 11.24
CA PRO A 97 -9.79 13.63 11.15
C PRO A 97 -10.37 14.77 10.31
N MET A 98 -11.13 14.47 9.24
CA MET A 98 -11.85 15.51 8.49
C MET A 98 -12.89 16.21 9.34
N LEU A 99 -13.65 15.44 10.14
CA LEU A 99 -14.62 15.97 11.09
C LEU A 99 -13.95 16.88 12.13
N LEU A 100 -12.86 16.43 12.74
CA LEU A 100 -12.12 17.19 13.77
C LEU A 100 -11.50 18.48 13.23
N THR A 101 -11.06 18.48 11.96
CA THR A 101 -10.51 19.70 11.33
C THR A 101 -11.55 20.61 10.69
N GLY A 102 -12.85 20.29 10.82
CA GLY A 102 -13.93 21.07 10.22
C GLY A 102 -14.00 20.99 8.68
N SER A 103 -13.27 20.06 8.07
CA SER A 103 -13.23 19.87 6.61
C SER A 103 -14.21 18.81 6.11
N ILE A 104 -15.19 18.41 6.93
CA ILE A 104 -16.17 17.37 6.59
C ILE A 104 -17.03 17.74 5.37
N GLY A 105 -17.24 19.03 5.11
CA GLY A 105 -17.93 19.51 3.90
C GLY A 105 -17.18 19.20 2.59
N GLN A 106 -15.92 18.77 2.67
CA GLN A 106 -15.10 18.30 1.54
C GLN A 106 -15.08 16.78 1.42
N TRP A 107 -15.90 16.07 2.21
CA TRP A 107 -15.97 14.62 2.15
C TRP A 107 -16.54 14.18 0.79
N PHE A 108 -15.82 13.28 0.13
CA PHE A 108 -16.18 12.78 -1.19
C PHE A 108 -16.03 11.26 -1.22
N TRP A 109 -17.08 10.57 -1.64
CA TRP A 109 -17.16 9.11 -1.57
C TRP A 109 -16.01 8.43 -2.33
N LEU A 110 -15.57 8.99 -3.46
CA LEU A 110 -14.48 8.40 -4.24
C LEU A 110 -13.13 8.52 -3.52
N TYR A 111 -12.93 9.56 -2.69
CA TYR A 111 -11.77 9.61 -1.79
C TYR A 111 -11.93 8.62 -0.63
N ALA A 112 -13.13 8.53 -0.05
CA ALA A 112 -13.42 7.68 1.11
C ALA A 112 -13.31 6.16 0.82
N ILE A 113 -13.45 5.73 -0.44
CA ILE A 113 -13.32 4.30 -0.81
C ILE A 113 -11.87 3.84 -0.95
N THR A 114 -10.92 4.75 -1.19
CA THR A 114 -9.50 4.37 -1.36
C THR A 114 -8.86 3.80 -0.09
N PRO A 115 -9.00 4.40 1.09
CA PRO A 115 -8.44 3.84 2.32
C PRO A 115 -8.88 2.40 2.61
N PRO A 116 -10.19 2.05 2.52
CA PRO A 116 -10.66 0.68 2.63
C PRO A 116 -10.01 -0.28 1.64
N LEU A 117 -9.90 0.12 0.37
CA LEU A 117 -9.31 -0.71 -0.67
C LEU A 117 -7.81 -0.94 -0.41
N ILE A 118 -7.08 0.07 0.08
CA ILE A 118 -5.67 -0.08 0.49
C ILE A 118 -5.54 -1.12 1.60
N ALA A 119 -6.40 -1.06 2.63
CA ALA A 119 -6.39 -2.03 3.73
C ALA A 119 -6.69 -3.45 3.22
N ILE A 120 -7.69 -3.62 2.35
CA ILE A 120 -8.05 -4.92 1.77
C ILE A 120 -6.89 -5.49 0.94
N VAL A 121 -6.30 -4.70 0.04
CA VAL A 121 -5.17 -5.13 -0.79
C VAL A 121 -3.98 -5.51 0.08
N SER A 122 -3.70 -4.73 1.13
CA SER A 122 -2.61 -5.02 2.07
C SER A 122 -2.81 -6.32 2.83
N TRP A 123 -4.05 -6.61 3.23
CA TRP A 123 -4.39 -7.90 3.85
C TRP A 123 -4.19 -9.07 2.86
N VAL A 124 -4.80 -8.99 1.67
CA VAL A 124 -4.68 -10.05 0.63
C VAL A 124 -3.21 -10.34 0.37
N TYR A 125 -2.41 -9.29 0.23
CA TYR A 125 -0.98 -9.41 -0.01
C TYR A 125 -0.25 -10.11 1.13
N SER A 126 -0.54 -9.74 2.37
CA SER A 126 0.05 -10.36 3.57
C SER A 126 -0.29 -11.86 3.71
N VAL A 127 -1.48 -12.28 3.26
CA VAL A 127 -1.90 -13.69 3.29
C VAL A 127 -1.13 -14.50 2.25
N VAL A 128 -1.04 -13.99 1.02
CA VAL A 128 -0.28 -14.65 -0.06
C VAL A 128 1.19 -14.81 0.34
N PHE A 129 1.78 -13.79 0.96
CA PHE A 129 3.18 -13.82 1.34
C PHE A 129 3.51 -14.82 2.45
N LYS A 130 2.59 -15.04 3.41
CA LYS A 130 2.79 -15.99 4.51
C LYS A 130 2.70 -17.46 4.09
N SER A 131 2.36 -17.74 2.82
CA SER A 131 2.13 -19.10 2.35
C SER A 131 3.42 -19.89 2.12
N ASN A 132 4.31 -19.38 1.27
CA ASN A 132 5.56 -20.03 0.90
C ASN A 132 6.58 -18.96 0.49
N LYS A 133 7.83 -19.11 0.91
CA LYS A 133 8.92 -18.18 0.58
C LYS A 133 9.14 -18.02 -0.93
N ILE A 134 8.98 -19.09 -1.71
CA ILE A 134 9.10 -19.04 -3.17
C ILE A 134 7.95 -18.23 -3.75
N VAL A 135 6.71 -18.53 -3.33
CA VAL A 135 5.50 -17.78 -3.76
C VAL A 135 5.64 -16.30 -3.40
N ALA A 136 6.13 -16.00 -2.20
CA ALA A 136 6.43 -14.64 -1.74
C ALA A 136 7.38 -13.89 -2.69
N ILE A 137 8.51 -14.51 -3.08
CA ILE A 137 9.47 -13.90 -4.02
C ILE A 137 8.82 -13.72 -5.38
N THR A 138 8.17 -14.76 -5.91
CA THR A 138 7.57 -14.74 -7.24
C THR A 138 6.48 -13.68 -7.34
N VAL A 139 5.56 -13.64 -6.37
CA VAL A 139 4.46 -12.67 -6.35
C VAL A 139 4.99 -11.25 -6.16
N SER A 140 5.95 -11.02 -5.25
CA SER A 140 6.54 -9.68 -5.06
C SER A 140 7.22 -9.16 -6.31
N THR A 141 7.95 -10.03 -7.01
CA THR A 141 8.64 -9.69 -8.25
C THR A 141 7.65 -9.44 -9.37
N LEU A 142 6.67 -10.34 -9.55
CA LEU A 142 5.62 -10.22 -10.56
C LEU A 142 4.82 -8.93 -10.39
N LEU A 143 4.38 -8.62 -9.18
CA LEU A 143 3.63 -7.38 -8.91
C LEU A 143 4.47 -6.14 -9.18
N THR A 144 5.77 -6.19 -8.89
CA THR A 144 6.67 -5.09 -9.26
C THR A 144 6.63 -4.92 -10.78
N PHE A 145 6.88 -5.97 -11.58
CA PHE A 145 6.80 -5.88 -13.04
C PHE A 145 5.44 -5.41 -13.57
N VAL A 146 4.34 -5.95 -13.05
CA VAL A 146 2.98 -5.54 -13.43
C VAL A 146 2.77 -4.06 -13.14
N SER A 147 3.20 -3.58 -11.98
CA SER A 147 3.08 -2.18 -11.62
C SER A 147 3.88 -1.27 -12.57
N LEU A 148 5.07 -1.68 -12.98
CA LEU A 148 5.90 -0.96 -13.96
C LEU A 148 5.21 -0.89 -15.34
N ALA A 149 4.65 -2.01 -15.81
CA ALA A 149 3.93 -2.06 -17.08
C ALA A 149 2.69 -1.15 -17.06
N ILE A 150 1.95 -1.15 -15.95
CA ILE A 150 0.79 -0.28 -15.74
C ILE A 150 1.17 1.20 -15.83
N VAL A 151 2.27 1.62 -15.17
CA VAL A 151 2.73 3.01 -15.21
C VAL A 151 3.03 3.46 -16.64
N PHE A 152 3.76 2.64 -17.41
CA PHE A 152 4.04 2.95 -18.81
C PHE A 152 2.75 3.03 -19.64
N TYR A 153 1.86 2.04 -19.49
CA TYR A 153 0.59 2.03 -20.20
C TYR A 153 -0.23 3.30 -19.94
N VAL A 154 -0.36 3.70 -18.66
CA VAL A 154 -1.09 4.91 -18.26
C VAL A 154 -0.44 6.16 -18.83
N TYR A 155 0.89 6.26 -18.74
CA TYR A 155 1.62 7.39 -19.30
C TYR A 155 1.39 7.54 -20.81
N PHE A 156 1.54 6.46 -21.58
CA PHE A 156 1.34 6.50 -23.04
C PHE A 156 -0.11 6.72 -23.44
N LYS A 157 -1.07 6.21 -22.66
CA LYS A 157 -2.51 6.40 -22.93
C LYS A 157 -2.97 7.84 -22.79
N TYR A 158 -2.45 8.57 -21.80
CA TYR A 158 -2.91 9.93 -21.46
C TYR A 158 -1.91 11.04 -21.86
N SER A 159 -0.71 10.70 -22.32
CA SER A 159 0.24 11.68 -22.86
C SER A 159 -0.21 12.19 -24.22
N GLU A 160 -0.17 13.52 -24.40
CA GLU A 160 -0.35 14.14 -25.72
C GLU A 160 0.90 13.94 -26.62
N THR A 161 0.68 14.03 -27.94
CA THR A 161 1.71 13.87 -28.97
C THR A 161 2.65 15.06 -29.06
N ASP A 162 2.20 16.25 -28.66
CA ASP A 162 2.84 17.53 -28.98
C ASP A 162 4.01 17.92 -28.05
N GLY A 163 4.51 16.96 -27.25
CA GLY A 163 5.83 17.02 -26.65
C GLY A 163 6.05 18.01 -25.50
N THR A 164 5.06 18.85 -25.16
CA THR A 164 5.17 19.83 -24.07
C THR A 164 3.90 19.89 -23.23
N PHE A 165 4.05 19.78 -21.90
CA PHE A 165 2.91 19.86 -20.98
C PHE A 165 2.79 21.28 -20.44
N LYS A 166 1.63 21.94 -20.63
CA LYS A 166 1.33 23.22 -19.99
C LYS A 166 1.04 23.01 -18.51
N ILE A 167 2.02 23.20 -17.63
CA ILE A 167 1.88 22.99 -16.17
C ILE A 167 0.89 23.97 -15.54
N ASN A 168 0.58 25.09 -16.21
CA ASN A 168 -0.31 26.10 -15.66
C ASN A 168 -1.05 26.90 -16.75
N SER A 169 -2.20 26.39 -17.22
CA SER A 169 -3.05 27.09 -18.19
C SER A 169 -3.66 28.40 -17.67
N SER A 170 -3.59 28.67 -16.36
CA SER A 170 -4.21 29.82 -15.70
C SER A 170 -3.25 31.00 -15.45
N LYS A 171 -1.93 30.81 -15.60
CA LYS A 171 -0.94 31.89 -15.43
C LYS A 171 -0.54 32.49 -16.78
N LYS A 172 -0.29 33.81 -16.78
CA LYS A 172 0.19 34.60 -17.93
C LYS A 172 1.47 34.03 -18.56
N ASN A 173 2.29 33.31 -17.78
CA ASN A 173 3.47 32.57 -18.22
C ASN A 173 3.31 31.08 -17.87
N PRO A 174 2.84 30.22 -18.79
CA PRO A 174 2.79 28.78 -18.56
C PRO A 174 4.21 28.21 -18.48
N ILE A 175 4.48 27.42 -17.44
CA ILE A 175 5.71 26.64 -17.33
C ILE A 175 5.51 25.36 -18.13
N PHE A 176 6.45 25.02 -19.01
CA PHE A 176 6.41 23.80 -19.81
C PHE A 176 7.32 22.75 -19.19
N ALA A 177 6.79 21.56 -18.87
CA ALA A 177 7.63 20.41 -18.52
C ALA A 177 8.03 19.69 -19.81
N PRO A 178 9.32 19.45 -20.07
CA PRO A 178 9.73 18.64 -21.20
C PRO A 178 9.31 17.19 -20.97
N LYS A 179 8.62 16.60 -21.95
CA LYS A 179 8.15 15.20 -21.95
C LYS A 179 9.27 14.21 -21.57
N ASN A 180 10.47 14.47 -22.05
CA ASN A 180 11.64 13.62 -21.80
C ASN A 180 12.01 13.56 -20.32
N LEU A 181 11.88 14.66 -19.57
CA LEU A 181 12.20 14.67 -18.14
C LEU A 181 11.28 13.71 -17.38
N ILE A 182 9.99 13.69 -17.70
CA ILE A 182 9.01 12.80 -17.05
C ILE A 182 9.32 11.34 -17.36
N ILE A 183 9.62 11.03 -18.62
CA ILE A 183 10.03 9.67 -19.03
C ILE A 183 11.30 9.25 -18.28
N TRP A 184 12.30 10.14 -18.18
CA TRP A 184 13.53 9.87 -17.43
C TRP A 184 13.27 9.63 -15.95
N MET A 185 12.37 10.38 -15.33
CA MET A 185 12.02 10.19 -13.91
C MET A 185 11.28 8.88 -13.67
N ILE A 186 10.35 8.51 -14.55
CA ILE A 186 9.69 7.21 -14.51
C ILE A 186 10.76 6.13 -14.69
N ALA A 187 11.58 6.19 -15.73
CA ALA A 187 12.64 5.22 -15.99
C ALA A 187 13.62 5.07 -14.80
N LEU A 188 14.01 6.18 -14.17
CA LEU A 188 14.84 6.18 -12.98
C LEU A 188 14.16 5.48 -11.80
N TYR A 189 12.88 5.77 -11.56
CA TYR A 189 12.10 5.10 -10.52
C TYR A 189 12.03 3.58 -10.76
N ILE A 190 11.78 3.17 -12.00
CA ILE A 190 11.73 1.77 -12.41
C ILE A 190 13.08 1.09 -12.17
N PHE A 191 14.15 1.72 -12.63
CA PHE A 191 15.50 1.22 -12.47
C PHE A 191 15.85 1.05 -10.98
N LEU A 192 15.57 2.04 -10.14
CA LEU A 192 15.80 1.97 -8.70
C LEU A 192 14.97 0.86 -8.05
N SER A 193 13.68 0.77 -8.40
CA SER A 193 12.79 -0.29 -7.88
C SER A 193 13.30 -1.69 -8.20
N LEU A 194 13.73 -1.92 -9.45
CA LEU A 194 14.28 -3.21 -9.88
C LEU A 194 15.64 -3.48 -9.25
N ALA A 195 16.51 -2.47 -9.15
CA ALA A 195 17.82 -2.60 -8.53
C ALA A 195 17.69 -3.00 -7.05
N VAL A 196 16.84 -2.31 -6.27
CA VAL A 196 16.65 -2.63 -4.85
C VAL A 196 15.96 -3.99 -4.70
N SER A 197 14.96 -4.33 -5.54
CA SER A 197 14.32 -5.65 -5.51
C SER A 197 15.32 -6.77 -5.78
N GLY A 198 16.17 -6.61 -6.81
CA GLY A 198 17.23 -7.55 -7.15
C GLY A 198 18.27 -7.68 -6.05
N LEU A 199 18.65 -6.58 -5.40
CA LEU A 199 19.53 -6.59 -4.23
C LEU A 199 18.91 -7.38 -3.06
N CYS A 200 17.63 -7.17 -2.75
CA CYS A 200 16.95 -7.94 -1.70
C CYS A 200 16.92 -9.44 -2.02
N ILE A 201 16.65 -9.82 -3.27
CA ILE A 201 16.64 -11.24 -3.71
C ILE A 201 18.05 -11.84 -3.61
N LYS A 202 19.08 -11.10 -4.03
CA LYS A 202 20.48 -11.54 -3.95
C LYS A 202 20.91 -11.73 -2.49
N LEU A 203 20.63 -10.76 -1.63
CA LEU A 203 20.96 -10.80 -0.21
C LEU A 203 20.20 -11.91 0.52
N TYR A 204 18.92 -12.11 0.20
CA TYR A 204 18.14 -13.24 0.71
C TYR A 204 18.76 -14.56 0.25
N SER A 205 19.12 -14.69 -1.02
CA SER A 205 19.70 -15.92 -1.56
C SER A 205 21.03 -16.28 -0.90
N ALA A 206 21.86 -15.28 -0.60
CA ALA A 206 23.16 -15.44 0.04
C ALA A 206 23.08 -15.68 1.55
N THR A 207 22.21 -14.97 2.27
CA THR A 207 22.16 -15.01 3.75
C THR A 207 21.04 -15.89 4.31
N LYS A 208 20.04 -16.22 3.50
CA LYS A 208 18.78 -16.88 3.89
C LYS A 208 18.04 -16.19 5.05
N ASN A 209 18.31 -14.90 5.27
CA ASN A 209 17.68 -14.11 6.32
C ASN A 209 16.32 -13.56 5.87
N ASP A 210 15.25 -13.93 6.58
CA ASP A 210 13.86 -13.52 6.30
C ASP A 210 13.65 -12.00 6.35
N LYS A 211 14.55 -11.24 6.99
CA LYS A 211 14.53 -9.77 6.96
C LYS A 211 14.51 -9.24 5.53
N TRP A 212 15.33 -9.77 4.63
CA TRP A 212 15.40 -9.32 3.24
C TRP A 212 14.14 -9.67 2.45
N LEU A 213 13.53 -10.81 2.78
CA LEU A 213 12.26 -11.22 2.21
C LEU A 213 11.14 -10.27 2.65
N ASN A 214 11.11 -9.88 3.92
CA ASN A 214 10.14 -8.90 4.44
C ASN A 214 10.33 -7.50 3.80
N TYR A 215 11.58 -7.07 3.55
CA TYR A 215 11.85 -5.85 2.79
C TYR A 215 11.28 -5.93 1.36
N LEU A 216 11.51 -7.05 0.66
CA LEU A 216 10.99 -7.27 -0.68
C LEU A 216 9.46 -7.22 -0.70
N MET A 217 8.81 -7.83 0.29
CA MET A 217 7.35 -7.78 0.46
C MET A 217 6.84 -6.36 0.58
N ILE A 218 7.40 -5.60 1.52
CA ILE A 218 6.87 -4.29 1.87
C ILE A 218 7.14 -3.31 0.75
N MET A 219 8.29 -3.41 0.09
CA MET A 219 8.60 -2.64 -1.09
C MET A 219 7.56 -2.88 -2.19
N SER A 220 7.36 -4.13 -2.60
CA SER A 220 6.40 -4.47 -3.65
C SER A 220 4.95 -4.06 -3.29
N LEU A 221 4.55 -4.21 -2.01
CA LEU A 221 3.26 -3.74 -1.52
C LEU A 221 3.11 -2.22 -1.61
N VAL A 222 4.12 -1.46 -1.16
CA VAL A 222 4.10 0.00 -1.21
C VAL A 222 4.09 0.50 -2.66
N ILE A 223 4.84 -0.16 -3.55
CA ILE A 223 4.89 0.16 -4.98
C ILE A 223 3.50 -0.02 -5.60
N ILE A 224 2.86 -1.19 -5.43
CA ILE A 224 1.55 -1.44 -6.04
C ILE A 224 0.49 -0.49 -5.50
N ILE A 225 0.51 -0.20 -4.20
CA ILE A 225 -0.43 0.77 -3.60
C ILE A 225 -0.19 2.16 -4.16
N SER A 226 1.06 2.59 -4.28
CA SER A 226 1.40 3.90 -4.81
C SER A 226 0.95 4.04 -6.27
N ILE A 227 1.22 3.03 -7.11
CA ILE A 227 0.86 3.09 -8.52
C ILE A 227 -0.66 3.03 -8.71
N VAL A 228 -1.34 2.07 -8.10
CA VAL A 228 -2.78 1.89 -8.32
C VAL A 228 -3.58 3.01 -7.67
N PHE A 229 -3.39 3.24 -6.36
CA PHE A 229 -4.24 4.17 -5.63
C PHE A 229 -3.80 5.61 -5.74
N ARG A 230 -2.48 5.88 -5.81
CA ARG A 230 -1.99 7.26 -5.84
C ARG A 230 -1.75 7.75 -7.26
N TRP A 231 -1.14 6.97 -8.13
CA TRP A 231 -0.78 7.45 -9.46
C TRP A 231 -1.96 7.37 -10.42
N ILE A 232 -2.79 6.32 -10.34
CA ILE A 232 -3.93 6.16 -11.25
C ILE A 232 -5.19 6.74 -10.66
N ILE A 233 -5.61 6.23 -9.51
CA ILE A 233 -6.88 6.63 -8.91
C ILE A 233 -6.81 8.06 -8.38
N GLY A 234 -5.67 8.50 -7.84
CA GLY A 234 -5.48 9.84 -7.27
C GLY A 234 -5.82 11.00 -8.23
N PRO A 235 -5.26 11.06 -9.45
CA PRO A 235 -5.64 12.07 -10.45
C PRO A 235 -7.12 12.03 -10.81
N ILE A 236 -7.70 10.83 -10.98
CA ILE A 236 -9.13 10.66 -11.29
C ILE A 236 -9.98 11.24 -10.16
N GLN A 237 -9.67 10.88 -8.92
CA GLN A 237 -10.35 11.39 -7.73
C GLN A 237 -10.33 12.91 -7.66
N TYR A 238 -9.19 13.52 -7.94
CA TYR A 238 -9.06 14.97 -7.89
C TYR A 238 -9.90 15.65 -8.97
N ILE A 239 -9.89 15.12 -10.19
CA ILE A 239 -10.69 15.65 -11.31
C ILE A 239 -12.19 15.54 -10.98
N GLU A 240 -12.64 14.37 -10.53
CA GLU A 240 -14.04 14.14 -10.12
C GLU A 240 -14.47 15.03 -8.95
N TYR A 241 -13.64 15.11 -7.92
CA TYR A 241 -13.88 15.96 -6.76
C TYR A 241 -14.00 17.43 -7.16
N TYR A 242 -13.08 17.92 -8.01
CA TYR A 242 -13.12 19.29 -8.50
C TYR A 242 -14.39 19.55 -9.31
N ASN A 243 -14.77 18.59 -10.16
CA ASN A 243 -15.97 18.70 -10.97
C ASN A 243 -17.26 18.64 -10.13
N TYR A 244 -17.26 17.89 -9.03
CA TYR A 244 -18.40 17.81 -8.13
C TYR A 244 -18.59 19.10 -7.31
N PHE A 245 -17.52 19.63 -6.70
CA PHE A 245 -17.64 20.77 -5.77
C PHE A 245 -17.42 22.15 -6.40
N LYS A 246 -16.69 22.26 -7.51
CA LYS A 246 -16.23 23.56 -8.07
C LYS A 246 -16.67 23.82 -9.50
N ALA A 247 -16.87 22.80 -10.33
CA ALA A 247 -17.33 23.00 -11.71
C ALA A 247 -18.79 23.48 -11.87
N PRO A 248 -19.76 23.22 -10.96
CA PRO A 248 -21.11 23.77 -11.13
C PRO A 248 -21.14 25.31 -11.09
N ASN A 249 -20.18 25.91 -10.40
CA ASN A 249 -20.08 27.36 -10.17
C ASN A 249 -19.07 28.06 -11.10
N SER A 250 -18.44 27.34 -12.04
CA SER A 250 -17.47 27.92 -12.97
C SER A 250 -17.66 27.39 -14.39
N LYS A 251 -17.58 28.25 -15.41
CA LYS A 251 -17.58 27.86 -16.83
C LYS A 251 -16.34 27.02 -17.24
N ALA A 252 -15.49 26.66 -16.29
CA ALA A 252 -14.18 26.04 -16.43
C ALA A 252 -14.10 24.70 -15.66
N GLY A 253 -15.10 23.83 -15.84
CA GLY A 253 -14.96 22.44 -15.40
C GLY A 253 -13.76 21.78 -16.09
N LEU A 254 -13.01 20.95 -15.35
CA LEU A 254 -11.93 20.15 -15.91
C LEU A 254 -12.60 19.02 -16.72
N LYS A 255 -12.98 19.33 -17.96
CA LYS A 255 -13.81 18.45 -18.81
C LYS A 255 -13.02 17.30 -19.43
N TYR A 256 -11.69 17.39 -19.50
CA TYR A 256 -10.87 16.45 -20.24
C TYR A 256 -9.95 15.66 -19.29
N TYR A 257 -9.99 14.33 -19.40
CA TYR A 257 -9.09 13.42 -18.67
C TYR A 257 -7.70 13.30 -19.33
N SER A 258 -7.32 14.19 -20.24
CA SER A 258 -6.05 14.11 -20.97
C SER A 258 -4.95 14.91 -20.28
N LEU A 259 -4.86 16.21 -20.56
CA LEU A 259 -3.76 17.07 -20.12
C LEU A 259 -3.78 17.30 -18.60
N GLU A 260 -4.96 17.47 -18.01
CA GLU A 260 -5.11 17.68 -16.57
C GLU A 260 -4.72 16.43 -15.79
N TYR A 261 -5.07 15.25 -16.29
CA TYR A 261 -4.72 13.97 -15.68
C TYR A 261 -3.20 13.78 -15.67
N ILE A 262 -2.53 13.98 -16.81
CA ILE A 262 -1.08 13.73 -16.91
C ILE A 262 -0.28 14.70 -16.04
N LEU A 263 -0.74 15.96 -15.89
CA LEU A 263 -0.12 16.93 -14.97
C LEU A 263 -0.22 16.50 -13.51
N LEU A 264 -1.41 16.07 -13.07
CA LEU A 264 -1.63 15.59 -11.71
C LEU A 264 -0.84 14.31 -11.46
N PHE A 265 -0.87 13.37 -12.41
CA PHE A 265 -0.08 12.15 -12.41
C PHE A 265 1.40 12.45 -12.21
N THR A 266 2.00 13.31 -13.05
CA THR A 266 3.42 13.67 -12.97
C THR A 266 3.76 14.28 -11.62
N LYS A 267 2.93 15.20 -11.09
CA LYS A 267 3.17 15.80 -9.77
C LYS A 267 3.22 14.74 -8.65
N ILE A 268 2.34 13.75 -8.72
CA ILE A 268 2.29 12.66 -7.74
C ILE A 268 3.52 11.76 -7.89
N VAL A 269 3.91 11.37 -9.10
CA VAL A 269 5.09 10.53 -9.38
C VAL A 269 6.37 11.18 -8.84
N ILE A 270 6.57 12.48 -9.10
CA ILE A 270 7.76 13.22 -8.64
C ILE A 270 7.87 13.18 -7.11
N LYS A 271 6.75 13.42 -6.43
CA LYS A 271 6.69 13.39 -4.97
C LYS A 271 6.96 11.97 -4.44
N ASP A 272 6.46 10.96 -5.13
CA ASP A 272 6.56 9.57 -4.70
C ASP A 272 7.95 8.96 -4.84
N LEU A 273 8.80 9.53 -5.70
CA LEU A 273 10.23 9.23 -5.75
C LEU A 273 10.90 9.35 -4.37
N PHE A 274 10.47 10.33 -3.57
CA PHE A 274 11.01 10.59 -2.23
C PHE A 274 10.18 9.92 -1.12
N VAL A 275 8.87 9.83 -1.31
CA VAL A 275 7.95 9.32 -0.27
C VAL A 275 8.01 7.79 -0.16
N ILE A 276 8.12 7.05 -1.27
CA ILE A 276 8.13 5.58 -1.27
C ILE A 276 9.32 5.01 -0.46
N PRO A 277 10.57 5.49 -0.62
CA PRO A 277 11.68 5.04 0.22
C PRO A 277 11.42 5.23 1.71
N ILE A 278 10.85 6.36 2.11
CA ILE A 278 10.48 6.66 3.51
C ILE A 278 9.45 5.64 3.99
N TYR A 279 8.45 5.32 3.17
CA TYR A 279 7.42 4.34 3.51
C TYR A 279 8.05 2.98 3.78
N ILE A 280 8.95 2.51 2.91
CA ILE A 280 9.61 1.21 3.07
C ILE A 280 10.46 1.17 4.35
N ILE A 281 11.23 2.23 4.62
CA ILE A 281 12.10 2.33 5.81
C ILE A 281 11.28 2.28 7.10
N VAL A 282 10.10 2.90 7.13
CA VAL A 282 9.21 2.94 8.30
C VAL A 282 8.39 1.66 8.44
N LEU A 283 7.79 1.17 7.34
CA LEU A 283 6.89 0.02 7.36
C LEU A 283 7.61 -1.28 7.71
N THR A 284 8.85 -1.46 7.26
CA THR A 284 9.58 -2.72 7.47
C THR A 284 9.85 -3.09 8.92
N PRO A 285 10.44 -2.22 9.77
CA PRO A 285 10.65 -2.54 11.18
C PRO A 285 9.33 -2.77 11.92
N ILE A 286 8.30 -1.98 11.63
CA ILE A 286 6.99 -2.11 12.28
C ILE A 286 6.33 -3.44 11.89
N TYR A 287 6.37 -3.80 10.61
CA TYR A 287 5.87 -5.10 10.15
C TYR A 287 6.57 -6.26 10.87
N ASN A 288 7.90 -6.21 10.97
CA ASN A 288 8.66 -7.23 11.68
C ASN A 288 8.25 -7.34 13.15
N ALA A 289 8.07 -6.21 13.84
CA ALA A 289 7.62 -6.18 15.22
C ALA A 289 6.20 -6.78 15.37
N VAL A 290 5.26 -6.36 14.52
CA VAL A 290 3.89 -6.89 14.48
C VAL A 290 3.88 -8.39 14.21
N TYR A 291 4.70 -8.85 13.26
CA TYR A 291 4.81 -10.26 12.91
C TYR A 291 5.31 -11.09 14.10
N LEU A 292 6.34 -10.63 14.80
CA LEU A 292 6.85 -11.27 16.02
C LEU A 292 5.79 -11.33 17.13
N LEU A 293 5.08 -10.22 17.38
CA LEU A 293 4.03 -10.15 18.41
C LEU A 293 2.86 -11.10 18.10
N ASN A 294 2.41 -11.15 16.85
CA ASN A 294 1.29 -12.00 16.45
C ASN A 294 1.65 -13.49 16.54
N ASN A 295 2.88 -13.85 16.17
CA ASN A 295 3.37 -15.22 16.31
C ASN A 295 3.45 -15.65 17.78
N LYS A 296 3.95 -14.77 18.66
CA LYS A 296 4.01 -15.03 20.10
C LYS A 296 2.62 -15.20 20.72
N HIS A 297 1.66 -14.36 20.33
CA HIS A 297 0.30 -14.47 20.83
C HIS A 297 -0.38 -15.78 20.39
N LYS A 298 -0.18 -16.20 19.13
CA LYS A 298 -0.73 -17.47 18.63
C LYS A 298 -0.07 -18.69 19.27
N SER A 299 1.24 -18.66 19.53
CA SER A 299 1.91 -19.75 20.24
C SER A 299 1.40 -19.89 21.68
N GLU A 300 1.18 -18.77 22.38
CA GLU A 300 0.63 -18.76 23.74
C GLU A 300 -0.83 -19.23 23.79
N GLN A 301 -1.63 -18.99 22.74
CA GLN A 301 -2.97 -19.58 22.65
C GLN A 301 -2.91 -21.08 22.44
N ASN A 302 -2.04 -21.60 21.57
CA ASN A 302 -1.93 -23.05 21.32
C ASN A 302 -1.41 -23.84 22.54
N THR A 303 -0.51 -23.28 23.34
CA THR A 303 -0.01 -23.94 24.57
C THR A 303 -1.01 -23.95 25.73
N ARG A 304 -2.03 -23.07 25.72
CA ARG A 304 -3.11 -23.09 26.72
C ARG A 304 -4.18 -24.15 26.47
N TYR A 305 -4.13 -24.83 25.32
CA TYR A 305 -5.04 -25.92 24.95
C TYR A 305 -4.34 -27.30 24.92
N LEU A 306 -3.12 -27.38 25.44
CA LEU A 306 -2.41 -28.63 25.76
C LEU A 306 -2.33 -28.74 27.29
#